data_AF-A0A084AYJ0-F1
#
_entry.id   AF-A0A084AYJ0-F1
#
_cell.length_a   1.000
_cell.length_b   1.000
_cell.length_c   1.000
_cell.angle_alpha   90.00
_cell.angle_beta   90.00
_cell.angle_gamma   90.00
#
_symmetry.space_group_name_H-M   'P 1'
#
loop_
_entity.id
_entity.type
_entity.pdbx_description
1 polymer ?
#
loop_
_entity_poly.entity_id
_entity_poly.type
_entity_poly.pdbx_seq_one_letter_code
_entity_poly.pdbx_strand_id
1 'polypeptide(L)'
;MPRLSNFSELVALINALSNEHDLKVSQNDLHLYDLDLSHCRDYLAMLRLSVPEEHPFQTFLNTQLVQINTDWKLCIKDSSAVLKNPLSALKSWGTMPSRVTFTTVHKLNRSERTLDPDNAADQPIVLAAAQISRIVARKLELLAYSELQRRLISSKKVSTSLLDQLGELLLSLRWRLSRWRSVENESENSGDGTEDDLQAVLERVKALCRILYFHFCSMRRRLPTFSNTRGSQERRTRYPNTQCEVEERFPEEESFEGWERWLAEGMNMISEAGFTEEWDSTFE
;
A
#
# COMPACT_ATOMS: atom_id res chain seq x y z
N MET A 1 -12.25 13.88 2.96
CA MET A 1 -12.80 13.36 1.67
C MET A 1 -14.10 12.62 1.94
N PRO A 2 -15.16 12.84 1.14
CA PRO A 2 -16.39 12.05 1.23
C PRO A 2 -16.10 10.57 0.96
N ARG A 3 -16.93 9.68 1.50
CA ARG A 3 -16.76 8.22 1.40
C ARG A 3 -17.88 7.64 0.54
N LEU A 4 -17.57 6.58 -0.20
CA LEU A 4 -18.62 5.66 -0.63
C LEU A 4 -19.11 4.94 0.61
N SER A 5 -20.41 5.00 0.85
CA SER A 5 -21.02 4.58 2.12
C SER A 5 -21.22 3.06 2.15
N ASN A 6 -21.28 2.42 0.99
CA ASN A 6 -21.54 0.98 0.85
C ASN A 6 -20.88 0.38 -0.42
N PHE A 7 -20.74 -0.94 -0.42
CA PHE A 7 -20.16 -1.71 -1.54
C PHE A 7 -21.01 -1.62 -2.82
N SER A 8 -22.32 -1.42 -2.69
CA SER A 8 -23.26 -1.32 -3.81
C SER A 8 -23.03 -0.08 -4.69
N GLU A 9 -22.71 1.07 -4.08
CA GLU A 9 -22.35 2.30 -4.79
C GLU A 9 -21.08 2.11 -5.63
N LEU A 10 -20.07 1.44 -5.07
CA LEU A 10 -18.83 1.09 -5.80
C LEU A 10 -19.16 0.25 -7.04
N VAL A 11 -19.96 -0.81 -6.88
CA VAL A 11 -20.35 -1.68 -8.00
C VAL A 11 -21.08 -0.89 -9.09
N ALA A 12 -22.01 0.00 -8.72
CA ALA A 12 -22.78 0.81 -9.66
C ALA A 12 -21.88 1.76 -10.48
N LEU A 13 -20.96 2.46 -9.81
CA LEU A 13 -20.02 3.38 -10.47
C LEU A 13 -19.09 2.66 -11.45
N ILE A 14 -18.58 1.49 -11.05
CA ILE A 14 -17.67 0.71 -11.90
C ILE A 14 -18.42 0.10 -13.09
N ASN A 15 -19.66 -0.36 -12.90
CA ASN A 15 -20.50 -0.80 -14.01
C ASN A 15 -20.66 0.29 -15.07
N ALA A 16 -20.94 1.54 -14.65
CA ALA A 16 -21.14 2.67 -15.56
C ALA A 16 -19.86 3.01 -16.35
N LEU A 17 -18.69 2.95 -15.72
CA LEU A 17 -17.41 3.35 -16.34
C LEU A 17 -16.76 2.25 -17.18
N SER A 18 -17.00 0.98 -16.81
CA SER A 18 -16.22 -0.18 -17.29
C SER A 18 -16.28 -0.43 -18.80
N ASN A 19 -17.30 0.07 -19.50
CA ASN A 19 -17.44 -0.16 -20.94
C ASN A 19 -16.57 0.79 -21.77
N GLU A 20 -16.29 1.98 -21.25
CA GLU A 20 -15.65 3.06 -22.02
C GLU A 20 -14.24 3.37 -21.55
N HIS A 21 -13.95 3.16 -20.27
CA HIS A 21 -12.70 3.64 -19.66
C HIS A 21 -11.97 2.54 -18.91
N ASP A 22 -10.66 2.71 -18.82
CA ASP A 22 -9.79 2.10 -17.82
C ASP A 22 -9.19 3.20 -16.93
N LEU A 23 -8.53 2.83 -15.83
CA LEU A 23 -7.89 3.81 -14.94
C LEU A 23 -6.39 3.58 -14.87
N LYS A 24 -5.64 4.65 -15.05
CA LYS A 24 -4.20 4.71 -14.81
C LYS A 24 -3.97 5.30 -13.44
N VAL A 25 -3.12 4.63 -12.65
CA VAL A 25 -2.73 5.05 -11.31
C VAL A 25 -1.28 5.49 -11.34
N SER A 26 -1.03 6.70 -10.85
CA SER A 26 0.30 7.30 -10.82
C SER A 26 0.56 7.99 -9.49
N GLN A 27 1.82 8.19 -9.16
CA GLN A 27 2.26 8.93 -7.98
C GLN A 27 3.50 9.74 -8.36
N ASN A 28 3.47 11.06 -8.18
CA ASN A 28 4.56 11.97 -8.53
C ASN A 28 5.01 11.76 -9.99
N ASP A 29 4.02 11.73 -10.90
CA ASP A 29 4.16 11.43 -12.33
C ASP A 29 4.74 10.05 -12.69
N LEU A 30 5.08 9.23 -11.70
CA LEU A 30 5.48 7.85 -11.92
C LEU A 30 4.26 6.97 -12.10
N HIS A 31 4.20 6.26 -13.22
CA HIS A 31 3.20 5.23 -13.46
C HIS A 31 3.38 4.05 -12.49
N LEU A 32 2.32 3.67 -11.79
CA LEU A 32 2.32 2.53 -10.88
C LEU A 32 1.71 1.29 -11.52
N TYR A 33 0.48 1.42 -12.02
CA TYR A 33 -0.28 0.36 -12.68
C TYR A 33 -1.53 0.91 -13.36
N ASP A 34 -2.11 0.10 -14.26
CA ASP A 34 -3.42 0.37 -14.86
C ASP A 34 -4.44 -0.64 -14.36
N LEU A 35 -5.61 -0.15 -13.96
CA LEU A 35 -6.78 -0.94 -13.65
C LEU A 35 -7.60 -1.17 -14.91
N ASP A 36 -7.83 -2.45 -15.23
CA ASP A 36 -8.80 -2.85 -16.24
C ASP A 36 -10.19 -2.84 -15.60
N LEU A 37 -11.01 -1.85 -15.96
CA LEU A 37 -12.32 -1.69 -15.34
C LEU A 37 -13.33 -2.77 -15.76
N SER A 38 -13.14 -3.44 -16.90
CA SER A 38 -14.00 -4.56 -17.28
C SER A 38 -13.74 -5.76 -16.36
N HIS A 39 -12.48 -6.09 -16.13
CA HIS A 39 -12.12 -7.15 -15.20
C HIS A 39 -12.43 -6.78 -13.74
N CYS A 40 -12.26 -5.51 -13.35
CA CYS A 40 -12.68 -5.02 -12.03
C CYS A 40 -14.18 -5.17 -11.82
N ARG A 41 -15.00 -4.86 -12.83
CA ARG A 41 -16.44 -5.07 -12.77
C ARG A 41 -16.79 -6.52 -12.51
N ASP A 42 -16.24 -7.43 -13.32
CA ASP A 42 -16.53 -8.86 -13.21
C ASP A 42 -16.06 -9.41 -11.86
N TYR A 43 -14.91 -8.94 -11.37
CA TYR A 43 -14.39 -9.25 -10.04
C TYR A 43 -15.31 -8.77 -8.92
N LEU A 44 -15.78 -7.52 -8.97
CA LEU A 44 -16.70 -6.95 -7.99
C LEU A 44 -18.07 -7.65 -7.99
N ALA A 45 -18.57 -8.06 -9.16
CA ALA A 45 -19.79 -8.85 -9.27
C ALA A 45 -19.65 -10.21 -8.55
N MET A 46 -18.50 -10.88 -8.70
CA MET A 46 -18.19 -12.11 -7.97
C MET A 46 -18.07 -11.88 -6.47
N LEU A 47 -17.40 -10.79 -6.04
CA LEU A 47 -17.30 -10.42 -4.64
C LEU A 47 -18.67 -10.16 -4.02
N ARG A 48 -19.59 -9.52 -4.74
CA ARG A 48 -20.96 -9.23 -4.27
C ARG A 48 -21.70 -10.48 -3.80
N LEU A 49 -21.48 -11.63 -4.44
CA LEU A 49 -22.09 -12.91 -4.03
C LEU A 49 -21.61 -13.40 -2.66
N SER A 50 -20.47 -12.88 -2.18
CA SER A 50 -19.80 -13.30 -0.94
C SER A 50 -19.85 -12.24 0.16
N VAL A 51 -20.46 -11.07 -0.09
CA VAL A 51 -20.44 -9.91 0.82
C VAL A 51 -21.86 -9.47 1.12
N PRO A 52 -22.30 -9.43 2.39
CA PRO A 52 -23.61 -8.91 2.74
C PRO A 52 -23.70 -7.40 2.43
N GLU A 53 -24.83 -6.94 1.90
CA GLU A 53 -24.98 -5.58 1.34
C GLU A 53 -24.72 -4.44 2.34
N GLU A 54 -24.92 -4.67 3.64
CA GLU A 54 -24.81 -3.65 4.69
C GLU A 54 -23.46 -3.66 5.44
N HIS A 55 -22.47 -4.46 5.02
CA HIS A 55 -21.20 -4.52 5.74
C HIS A 55 -20.34 -3.27 5.51
N PRO A 56 -19.75 -2.69 6.58
CA PRO A 56 -18.74 -1.66 6.43
C PRO A 56 -17.61 -2.14 5.52
N PHE A 57 -17.23 -1.29 4.55
CA PHE A 57 -16.24 -1.65 3.54
C PHE A 57 -14.89 -2.09 4.17
N GLN A 58 -14.53 -1.51 5.31
CA GLN A 58 -13.29 -1.86 6.01
C GLN A 58 -13.32 -3.25 6.63
N THR A 59 -14.45 -3.64 7.25
CA THR A 59 -14.68 -4.99 7.75
C THR A 59 -14.57 -6.02 6.61
N PHE A 60 -15.13 -5.69 5.44
CA PHE A 60 -15.00 -6.50 4.24
C PHE A 60 -13.54 -6.72 3.81
N LEU A 61 -12.75 -5.64 3.69
CA LEU A 61 -11.33 -5.72 3.32
C LEU A 61 -10.51 -6.59 4.28
N ASN A 62 -10.83 -6.54 5.58
CA ASN A 62 -10.03 -7.17 6.62
C ASN A 62 -10.40 -8.64 6.86
N THR A 63 -11.66 -9.02 6.67
CA THR A 63 -12.16 -10.37 7.04
C THR A 63 -12.48 -11.20 5.80
N GLN A 64 -13.51 -10.81 5.07
CA GLN A 64 -14.10 -11.57 3.97
C GLN A 64 -13.18 -11.61 2.76
N LEU A 65 -12.58 -10.48 2.39
CA LEU A 65 -11.69 -10.41 1.24
C LEU A 65 -10.50 -11.36 1.37
N VAL A 66 -10.01 -11.63 2.59
CA VAL A 66 -8.90 -12.56 2.84
C VAL A 66 -9.25 -13.99 2.44
N GLN A 67 -10.50 -14.39 2.64
CA GLN A 67 -10.97 -15.77 2.39
C GLN A 67 -11.29 -16.03 0.91
N ILE A 68 -11.56 -14.98 0.14
CA ILE A 68 -11.99 -15.09 -1.25
C ILE A 68 -10.78 -15.31 -2.17
N ASN A 69 -10.60 -16.53 -2.67
CA ASN A 69 -9.49 -16.88 -3.58
C ASN A 69 -9.89 -16.79 -5.05
N THR A 70 -10.29 -15.60 -5.50
CA THR A 70 -10.65 -15.29 -6.90
C THR A 70 -9.51 -14.55 -7.61
N ASP A 71 -9.44 -14.68 -8.94
CA ASP A 71 -8.33 -14.14 -9.74
C ASP A 71 -8.44 -12.62 -9.96
N TRP A 72 -8.15 -11.87 -8.90
CA TRP A 72 -8.09 -10.40 -8.90
C TRP A 72 -6.99 -9.83 -9.80
N LYS A 73 -6.04 -10.65 -10.27
CA LYS A 73 -4.87 -10.18 -11.01
C LYS A 73 -5.23 -9.66 -12.40
N LEU A 74 -6.36 -10.12 -12.94
CA LEU A 74 -6.91 -9.62 -14.21
C LEU A 74 -7.42 -8.18 -14.09
N CYS A 75 -7.72 -7.71 -12.87
CA CYS A 75 -8.06 -6.30 -12.63
C CYS A 75 -6.91 -5.34 -12.94
N ILE A 76 -5.68 -5.84 -13.08
CA ILE A 76 -4.50 -5.05 -13.43
C ILE A 76 -4.04 -5.43 -14.83
N LYS A 77 -3.87 -4.44 -15.70
CA LYS A 77 -3.29 -4.68 -17.03
C LYS A 77 -1.83 -5.07 -16.91
N ASP A 78 -1.41 -6.01 -17.74
CA ASP A 78 -0.03 -6.51 -17.80
C ASP A 78 0.51 -7.01 -16.44
N SER A 79 -0.40 -7.51 -15.59
CA SER A 79 -0.10 -7.92 -14.21
C SER A 79 0.97 -9.02 -14.10
N SER A 80 1.18 -9.81 -15.14
CA SER A 80 2.17 -10.89 -15.16
C SER A 80 3.61 -10.42 -14.85
N ALA A 81 3.99 -9.24 -15.35
CA ALA A 81 5.33 -8.70 -15.12
C ALA A 81 5.50 -8.20 -13.68
N VAL A 82 4.51 -7.45 -13.18
CA VAL A 82 4.56 -6.85 -11.84
C VAL A 82 4.41 -7.90 -10.74
N LEU A 83 3.53 -8.88 -10.94
CA LEU A 83 3.26 -9.94 -9.97
C LEU A 83 4.28 -11.08 -10.02
N LYS A 84 5.28 -11.03 -10.91
CA LYS A 84 6.43 -11.94 -10.89
C LYS A 84 7.25 -11.79 -9.60
N ASN A 85 7.29 -10.58 -9.03
CA ASN A 85 7.86 -10.33 -7.71
C ASN A 85 6.90 -9.52 -6.83
N PRO A 86 5.94 -10.19 -6.15
CA PRO A 86 4.93 -9.52 -5.34
C PRO A 86 5.52 -8.65 -4.21
N LEU A 87 6.69 -9.00 -3.68
CA LEU A 87 7.37 -8.21 -2.64
C LEU A 87 7.86 -6.87 -3.18
N SER A 88 8.43 -6.87 -4.39
CA SER A 88 8.83 -5.63 -5.07
C SER A 88 7.62 -4.78 -5.42
N ALA A 89 6.55 -5.40 -5.94
CA ALA A 89 5.31 -4.70 -6.25
C ALA A 89 4.69 -4.07 -5.00
N LEU A 90 4.65 -4.78 -3.87
CA LEU A 90 4.12 -4.27 -2.62
C LEU A 90 4.91 -3.04 -2.12
N LYS A 91 6.23 -3.02 -2.33
CA LYS A 91 7.07 -1.86 -2.01
C LYS A 91 6.71 -0.67 -2.91
N SER A 92 6.58 -0.90 -4.21
CA SER A 92 6.30 0.16 -5.20
C SER A 92 4.88 0.71 -5.13
N TRP A 93 3.88 -0.12 -4.85
CA TRP A 93 2.46 0.28 -4.79
C TRP A 93 1.98 0.57 -3.37
N GLY A 94 2.75 0.17 -2.36
CA GLY A 94 2.41 0.37 -0.96
C GLY A 94 2.66 1.79 -0.45
N THR A 95 3.28 2.65 -1.25
CA THR A 95 3.46 4.07 -0.95
C THR A 95 2.11 4.79 -0.95
N MET A 96 1.92 5.70 0.01
CA MET A 96 0.59 6.15 0.49
C MET A 96 -0.47 6.41 -0.62
N PRO A 97 -1.68 5.83 -0.49
CA PRO A 97 -2.80 6.09 -1.40
C PRO A 97 -3.36 7.52 -1.35
N SER A 98 -3.04 8.33 -0.33
CA SER A 98 -3.59 9.69 -0.18
C SER A 98 -3.08 10.68 -1.21
N ARG A 99 -2.15 10.28 -2.08
CA ARG A 99 -1.51 11.13 -3.10
C ARG A 99 -1.30 10.39 -4.42
N VAL A 100 -2.21 9.49 -4.76
CA VAL A 100 -2.23 8.88 -6.09
C VAL A 100 -3.11 9.70 -7.01
N THR A 101 -2.61 9.93 -8.23
CA THR A 101 -3.36 10.59 -9.29
C THR A 101 -4.03 9.53 -10.14
N PHE A 102 -5.35 9.67 -10.29
CA PHE A 102 -6.15 8.81 -11.15
C PHE A 102 -6.37 9.49 -12.49
N THR A 103 -6.14 8.76 -13.57
CA THR A 103 -6.36 9.22 -14.94
C THR A 103 -7.26 8.23 -15.66
N THR A 104 -8.39 8.69 -16.18
CA THR A 104 -9.25 7.86 -17.03
C THR A 104 -8.61 7.74 -18.41
N VAL A 105 -8.54 6.51 -18.92
CA VAL A 105 -8.02 6.20 -20.26
C VAL A 105 -9.15 5.60 -21.08
N HIS A 106 -9.63 6.31 -22.09
CA HIS A 106 -10.73 5.82 -22.93
C HIS A 106 -10.27 4.64 -23.81
N LYS A 107 -11.09 3.60 -23.90
CA LYS A 107 -10.70 2.29 -24.47
C LYS A 107 -10.46 2.32 -25.97
N LEU A 108 -11.26 3.10 -26.70
CA LEU A 108 -11.22 3.11 -28.17
C LEU A 108 -10.12 4.03 -28.74
N ASN A 109 -10.08 5.27 -28.27
CA ASN A 109 -9.19 6.31 -28.80
C ASN A 109 -7.96 6.58 -27.91
N ARG A 110 -7.87 5.92 -26.75
CA ARG A 110 -6.77 6.09 -25.77
C ARG A 110 -6.60 7.51 -25.24
N SER A 111 -7.63 8.35 -25.32
CA SER A 111 -7.56 9.69 -24.71
C SER A 111 -7.47 9.58 -23.19
N GLU A 112 -6.52 10.32 -22.60
CA GLU A 112 -6.32 10.38 -21.16
C GLU A 112 -6.94 11.66 -20.58
N ARG A 113 -7.56 11.56 -19.41
CA ARG A 113 -8.05 12.70 -18.63
C ARG A 113 -7.76 12.47 -17.16
N THR A 114 -6.94 13.32 -16.57
CA THR A 114 -6.66 13.30 -15.14
C THR A 114 -7.88 13.75 -14.35
N LEU A 115 -8.20 13.02 -13.28
CA LEU A 115 -9.32 13.29 -12.41
C LEU A 115 -8.92 14.28 -11.32
N ASP A 116 -9.74 15.29 -11.11
CA ASP A 116 -9.56 16.27 -10.05
C ASP A 116 -10.42 15.90 -8.81
N PRO A 117 -9.82 15.61 -7.64
CA PRO A 117 -10.57 15.25 -6.44
C PRO A 117 -11.48 16.38 -5.91
N ASP A 118 -11.18 17.64 -6.23
CA ASP A 118 -11.95 18.80 -5.79
C ASP A 118 -13.07 19.16 -6.77
N ASN A 119 -13.04 18.60 -7.98
CA ASN A 119 -14.12 18.68 -8.93
C ASN A 119 -15.26 17.72 -8.54
N ALA A 120 -16.45 18.29 -8.29
CA ALA A 120 -17.64 17.53 -7.90
C ALA A 120 -18.05 16.43 -8.89
N ALA A 121 -17.75 16.58 -10.18
CA ALA A 121 -18.06 15.57 -11.20
C ALA A 121 -17.09 14.38 -11.17
N ASP A 122 -15.84 14.62 -10.78
CA ASP A 122 -14.78 13.60 -10.74
C ASP A 122 -14.74 12.86 -9.41
N GLN A 123 -15.19 13.51 -8.33
CA GLN A 123 -15.16 12.98 -6.98
C GLN A 123 -15.74 11.56 -6.85
N PRO A 124 -16.91 11.20 -7.42
CA PRO A 124 -17.41 9.81 -7.35
C PRO A 124 -16.46 8.81 -8.02
N ILE A 125 -15.85 9.19 -9.14
CA ILE A 125 -14.92 8.34 -9.90
C ILE A 125 -13.62 8.16 -9.11
N VAL A 126 -13.08 9.23 -8.55
CA VAL A 126 -11.89 9.21 -7.69
C VAL A 126 -12.13 8.29 -6.49
N LEU A 127 -13.29 8.37 -5.85
CA LEU A 127 -13.63 7.51 -4.73
C LEU A 127 -13.72 6.04 -5.16
N ALA A 128 -14.39 5.73 -6.28
CA ALA A 128 -14.47 4.36 -6.78
C ALA A 128 -13.08 3.79 -7.13
N ALA A 129 -12.24 4.59 -7.78
CA ALA A 129 -10.86 4.26 -8.12
C ALA A 129 -10.01 3.98 -6.88
N ALA A 130 -10.14 4.80 -5.84
CA ALA A 130 -9.47 4.61 -4.57
C ALA A 130 -9.92 3.32 -3.88
N GLN A 131 -11.21 3.00 -3.87
CA GLN A 131 -11.70 1.75 -3.26
C GLN A 131 -11.23 0.50 -4.01
N ILE A 132 -11.25 0.49 -5.35
CA ILE A 132 -10.66 -0.62 -6.12
C ILE A 132 -9.17 -0.74 -5.80
N SER A 133 -8.44 0.37 -5.80
CA SER A 133 -7.01 0.38 -5.51
C SER A 133 -6.72 -0.20 -4.12
N ARG A 134 -7.58 0.08 -3.13
CA ARG A 134 -7.49 -0.54 -1.79
C ARG A 134 -7.72 -2.06 -1.82
N ILE A 135 -8.72 -2.53 -2.58
CA ILE A 135 -8.97 -3.97 -2.76
C ILE A 135 -7.74 -4.65 -3.39
N VAL A 136 -7.23 -4.07 -4.47
CA VAL A 136 -6.06 -4.57 -5.22
C VAL A 136 -4.81 -4.56 -4.34
N ALA A 137 -4.54 -3.46 -3.64
CA ALA A 137 -3.42 -3.35 -2.70
C ALA A 137 -3.52 -4.39 -1.58
N ARG A 138 -4.72 -4.61 -1.03
CA ARG A 138 -4.94 -5.64 0.00
C ARG A 138 -4.68 -7.05 -0.54
N LYS A 139 -5.07 -7.32 -1.78
CA LYS A 139 -4.79 -8.62 -2.43
C LYS A 139 -3.31 -8.82 -2.74
N LEU A 140 -2.64 -7.78 -3.20
CA LEU A 140 -1.19 -7.80 -3.39
C LEU A 140 -0.45 -8.04 -2.08
N GLU A 141 -0.89 -7.40 -1.01
CA GLU A 141 -0.35 -7.58 0.34
C GLU A 141 -0.43 -9.06 0.77
N LEU A 142 -1.60 -9.68 0.64
CA LEU A 142 -1.80 -11.10 0.96
C LEU A 142 -0.93 -12.02 0.09
N LEU A 143 -0.83 -11.74 -1.21
CA LEU A 143 0.01 -12.50 -2.14
C LEU A 143 1.49 -12.41 -1.77
N ALA A 144 1.97 -11.20 -1.47
CA ALA A 144 3.36 -10.94 -1.10
C ALA A 144 3.73 -11.61 0.22
N TYR A 145 2.84 -11.61 1.22
CA TYR A 145 3.11 -12.28 2.49
C TYR A 145 3.01 -13.79 2.40
N SER A 146 2.09 -14.33 1.61
CA SER A 146 2.06 -15.76 1.34
C SER A 146 3.37 -16.23 0.69
N GLU A 147 3.87 -15.47 -0.29
CA GLU A 147 5.15 -15.76 -0.95
C GLU A 147 6.33 -15.61 0.01
N LEU A 148 6.34 -14.58 0.86
CA LEU A 148 7.36 -14.39 1.88
C LEU A 148 7.37 -15.54 2.88
N GLN A 149 6.22 -15.92 3.42
CA GLN A 149 6.08 -17.04 4.35
C GLN A 149 6.56 -18.34 3.70
N ARG A 150 6.16 -18.61 2.46
CA ARG A 150 6.62 -19.78 1.69
C ARG A 150 8.14 -19.78 1.54
N ARG A 151 8.76 -18.64 1.21
CA ARG A 151 10.22 -18.51 1.13
C ARG A 151 10.89 -18.72 2.49
N LEU A 152 10.37 -18.11 3.55
CA LEU A 152 10.90 -18.25 4.91
C LEU A 152 10.88 -19.71 5.39
N ILE A 153 9.80 -20.46 5.11
CA ILE A 153 9.67 -21.87 5.49
C ILE A 153 10.52 -22.79 4.60
N SER A 154 10.52 -22.57 3.28
CA SER A 154 11.20 -23.46 2.33
C SER A 154 12.72 -23.27 2.29
N SER A 155 13.24 -22.13 2.74
CA SER A 155 14.66 -21.82 2.66
C SER A 155 15.47 -22.58 3.72
N LYS A 156 16.00 -23.77 3.35
CA LYS A 156 16.94 -24.54 4.19
C LYS A 156 18.22 -23.75 4.53
N LYS A 157 18.64 -22.85 3.64
CA LYS A 157 19.76 -21.92 3.84
C LYS A 157 19.24 -20.49 3.81
N VAL A 158 19.74 -19.62 4.65
CA VAL A 158 19.38 -18.20 4.60
C VAL A 158 20.03 -17.57 3.36
N SER A 159 19.27 -16.84 2.55
CA SER A 159 19.81 -16.11 1.39
C SER A 159 19.92 -14.63 1.71
N THR A 160 21.03 -14.01 1.29
CA THR A 160 21.26 -12.56 1.45
C THR A 160 20.20 -11.76 0.69
N SER A 161 19.85 -12.17 -0.53
CA SER A 161 18.81 -11.52 -1.33
C SER A 161 17.42 -11.52 -0.68
N LEU A 162 17.07 -12.55 0.10
CA LEU A 162 15.81 -12.59 0.84
C LEU A 162 15.89 -11.71 2.09
N LEU A 163 17.05 -11.68 2.76
CA LEU A 163 17.29 -10.78 3.87
C LEU A 163 17.19 -9.31 3.43
N ASP A 164 17.75 -8.96 2.27
CA ASP A 164 17.65 -7.62 1.67
C ASP A 164 16.20 -7.26 1.35
N GLN A 165 15.45 -8.15 0.68
CA GLN A 165 14.02 -7.93 0.38
C GLN A 165 13.19 -7.75 1.66
N LEU A 166 13.47 -8.54 2.71
CA LEU A 166 12.80 -8.41 3.99
C LEU A 166 13.15 -7.10 4.69
N GLY A 167 14.42 -6.70 4.65
CA GLY A 167 14.88 -5.42 5.17
C GLY A 167 14.20 -4.24 4.46
N GLU A 168 14.15 -4.25 3.13
CA GLU A 168 13.47 -3.19 2.36
C GLU A 168 11.98 -3.10 2.68
N LEU A 169 11.31 -4.25 2.82
CA LEU A 169 9.92 -4.29 3.23
C LEU A 169 9.72 -3.73 4.65
N LEU A 170 10.64 -4.02 5.57
CA LEU A 170 10.63 -3.48 6.93
C LEU A 170 10.80 -1.98 6.97
N LEU A 171 11.74 -1.41 6.22
CA LEU A 171 11.92 0.04 6.10
C LEU A 171 10.64 0.70 5.56
N SER A 172 10.08 0.14 4.48
CA SER A 172 8.80 0.60 3.91
C SER A 172 7.63 0.52 4.90
N LEU A 173 7.55 -0.53 5.73
CA LEU A 173 6.53 -0.65 6.78
C LEU A 173 6.73 0.38 7.89
N ARG A 174 7.98 0.57 8.34
CA ARG A 174 8.34 1.57 9.36
C ARG A 174 7.96 2.97 8.90
N TRP A 175 8.36 3.37 7.70
CA TRP A 175 8.00 4.67 7.12
C TRP A 175 6.50 4.91 7.12
N ARG A 176 5.70 3.91 6.68
CA ARG A 176 4.23 4.03 6.67
C ARG A 176 3.64 4.18 8.06
N LEU A 177 4.08 3.37 9.02
CA LEU A 177 3.64 3.48 10.42
C LEU A 177 4.00 4.85 11.01
N SER A 178 5.21 5.35 10.72
CA SER A 178 5.67 6.64 11.20
C SER A 178 4.87 7.79 10.60
N ARG A 179 4.55 7.73 9.29
CA ARG A 179 3.75 8.78 8.65
C ARG A 179 2.30 8.78 9.13
N TRP A 180 1.67 7.61 9.23
CA TRP A 180 0.27 7.54 9.69
C TRP A 180 0.09 8.10 11.09
N ARG A 181 1.01 7.82 12.02
CA ARG A 181 0.98 8.41 13.37
C ARG A 181 1.18 9.93 13.38
N SER A 182 1.95 10.48 12.42
CA SER A 182 2.07 11.94 12.27
C SER A 182 0.77 12.55 11.77
N VAL A 183 0.04 11.88 10.85
CA VAL A 183 -1.29 12.33 10.39
C VAL A 183 -2.33 12.26 11.50
N GLU A 184 -2.29 11.24 12.36
CA GLU A 184 -3.20 11.12 13.51
C GLU A 184 -3.09 12.34 14.44
N ASN A 185 -1.87 12.72 14.80
CA ASN A 185 -1.59 13.91 15.61
C ASN A 185 -2.04 15.23 14.93
N GLU A 186 -2.07 15.27 13.59
CA GLU A 186 -2.57 16.42 12.81
C GLU A 186 -4.12 16.44 12.75
N SER A 187 -4.78 15.28 12.92
CA SER A 187 -6.21 15.05 12.69
C SER A 187 -7.09 15.00 13.93
N GLU A 188 -6.54 15.24 15.13
CA GLU A 188 -7.28 15.26 16.43
C GLU A 188 -8.50 16.23 16.48
N ASN A 189 -8.77 17.00 15.41
CA ASN A 189 -9.90 17.91 15.28
C ASN A 189 -11.08 17.40 14.41
N SER A 190 -11.07 16.17 13.89
CA SER A 190 -12.19 15.64 13.10
C SER A 190 -12.73 14.34 13.67
N GLY A 191 -13.61 14.45 14.68
CA GLY A 191 -14.32 13.35 15.35
C GLY A 191 -15.38 12.67 14.47
N ASP A 192 -14.95 12.08 13.37
CA ASP A 192 -15.74 11.14 12.58
C ASP A 192 -15.28 9.70 12.92
N GLY A 193 -16.12 8.67 12.69
CA GLY A 193 -15.85 7.24 12.97
C GLY A 193 -14.71 6.63 12.13
N THR A 194 -13.77 7.47 11.71
CA THR A 194 -12.55 7.30 10.93
C THR A 194 -11.42 6.68 11.77
N GLU A 195 -11.41 6.96 13.07
CA GLU A 195 -10.32 6.65 13.99
C GLU A 195 -10.20 5.14 14.24
N ASP A 196 -11.31 4.46 14.54
CA ASP A 196 -11.31 3.01 14.82
C ASP A 196 -10.84 2.16 13.62
N ASP A 197 -11.28 2.52 12.41
CA ASP A 197 -10.92 1.82 11.17
C ASP A 197 -9.44 2.02 10.81
N LEU A 198 -8.92 3.24 10.98
CA LEU A 198 -7.51 3.57 10.77
C LEU A 198 -6.65 2.85 11.82
N GLN A 199 -7.05 2.91 13.09
CA GLN A 199 -6.38 2.25 14.20
C GLN A 199 -6.30 0.73 13.98
N ALA A 200 -7.37 0.09 13.50
CA ALA A 200 -7.37 -1.34 13.18
C ALA A 200 -6.37 -1.68 12.06
N VAL A 201 -6.24 -0.83 11.04
CA VAL A 201 -5.23 -0.99 9.99
C VAL A 201 -3.83 -0.81 10.56
N LEU A 202 -3.61 0.20 11.42
CA LEU A 202 -2.33 0.48 12.03
C LEU A 202 -1.85 -0.64 12.92
N GLU A 203 -2.71 -1.15 13.80
CA GLU A 203 -2.39 -2.29 14.65
C GLU A 203 -2.02 -3.53 13.84
N ARG A 204 -2.74 -3.78 12.74
CA ARG A 204 -2.43 -4.89 11.83
C ARG A 204 -1.07 -4.72 11.16
N VAL A 205 -0.75 -3.52 10.68
CA VAL A 205 0.54 -3.22 10.05
C VAL A 205 1.67 -3.24 11.08
N LYS A 206 1.43 -2.76 12.31
CA LYS A 206 2.37 -2.79 13.45
C LYS A 206 2.68 -4.24 13.85
N ALA A 207 1.65 -5.08 13.98
CA ALA A 207 1.80 -6.49 14.31
C ALA A 207 2.61 -7.25 13.25
N LEU A 208 2.33 -6.99 11.97
CA LEU A 208 3.13 -7.54 10.88
C LEU A 208 4.58 -7.05 10.93
N CYS A 209 4.80 -5.74 11.05
CA CYS A 209 6.13 -5.15 11.13
C CYS A 209 6.95 -5.83 12.24
N ARG A 210 6.33 -6.07 13.40
CA ARG A 210 6.93 -6.82 14.51
C ARG A 210 7.32 -8.24 14.13
N ILE A 211 6.41 -9.00 13.51
CA ILE A 211 6.70 -10.39 13.08
C ILE A 211 7.90 -10.41 12.12
N LEU A 212 7.89 -9.52 11.12
CA LEU A 212 8.95 -9.42 10.14
C LEU A 212 10.28 -8.97 10.74
N TYR A 213 10.25 -8.08 11.75
CA TYR A 213 11.44 -7.61 12.47
C TYR A 213 12.18 -8.78 13.12
N PHE A 214 11.48 -9.63 13.86
CA PHE A 214 12.09 -10.79 14.51
C PHE A 214 12.58 -11.84 13.49
N HIS A 215 11.86 -12.03 12.38
CA HIS A 215 12.35 -12.86 11.29
C HIS A 215 13.64 -12.31 10.67
N PHE A 216 13.73 -11.00 10.47
CA PHE A 216 14.93 -10.34 9.93
C PHE A 216 16.12 -10.53 10.88
N CYS A 217 15.96 -10.23 12.17
CA CYS A 217 17.02 -10.41 13.17
C CYS A 217 17.49 -11.88 13.24
N SER A 218 16.55 -12.82 13.27
CA SER A 218 16.85 -14.25 13.29
C SER A 218 17.59 -14.72 12.04
N MET A 219 17.18 -14.27 10.85
CA MET A 219 17.87 -14.56 9.59
C MET A 219 19.26 -13.92 9.53
N ARG A 220 19.39 -12.66 9.95
CA ARG A 220 20.67 -11.94 9.99
C ARG A 220 21.67 -12.64 10.91
N ARG A 221 21.25 -13.09 12.10
CA ARG A 221 22.10 -13.87 13.02
C ARG A 221 22.66 -15.14 12.37
N ARG A 222 21.86 -15.78 11.50
CA ARG A 222 22.25 -16.99 10.76
C ARG A 222 23.13 -16.69 9.53
N LEU A 223 23.39 -15.42 9.21
CA LEU A 223 24.27 -14.95 8.14
C LEU A 223 25.42 -14.09 8.70
N PRO A 224 26.50 -14.72 9.20
CA PRO A 224 27.63 -14.01 9.82
C PRO A 224 28.34 -13.02 8.88
N THR A 225 28.17 -13.16 7.56
CA THR A 225 28.79 -12.28 6.56
C THR A 225 28.06 -10.95 6.39
N PHE A 226 26.77 -10.86 6.75
CA PHE A 226 25.98 -9.64 6.58
C PHE A 226 26.38 -8.54 7.58
N SER A 227 26.82 -8.92 8.78
CA SER A 227 27.30 -7.98 9.81
C SER A 227 28.66 -7.34 9.49
N ASN A 228 29.42 -7.87 8.53
CA ASN A 228 30.78 -7.40 8.24
C ASN A 228 30.86 -6.35 7.12
N THR A 229 29.76 -6.08 6.42
CA THR A 229 29.68 -5.04 5.41
C THR A 229 29.00 -3.80 6.00
N ARG A 230 29.79 -2.79 6.39
CA ARG A 230 29.28 -1.47 6.88
C ARG A 230 28.25 -0.82 5.94
N GLY A 231 28.37 -1.03 4.63
CA GLY A 231 27.40 -0.54 3.64
C GLY A 231 26.05 -1.27 3.62
N SER A 232 25.85 -2.25 4.51
CA SER A 232 24.66 -3.10 4.59
C SER A 232 23.78 -2.83 5.82
N GLN A 233 24.15 -1.85 6.67
CA GLN A 233 23.40 -1.49 7.87
C GLN A 233 22.58 -0.21 7.70
N GLU A 234 23.09 0.72 6.92
CA GLU A 234 22.50 2.03 6.65
C GLU A 234 22.09 2.13 5.19
N ARG A 235 20.90 2.66 4.93
CA ARG A 235 20.35 2.82 3.59
C ARG A 235 19.76 4.21 3.44
N ARG A 236 20.09 4.86 2.33
CA ARG A 236 19.39 6.08 1.93
C ARG A 236 18.19 5.73 1.09
N THR A 237 17.03 6.20 1.52
CA THR A 237 15.76 6.01 0.83
C THR A 237 15.14 7.38 0.56
N ARG A 238 14.88 7.66 -0.71
CA ARG A 238 13.97 8.75 -1.10
C ARG A 238 12.55 8.22 -1.07
N TYR A 239 11.74 8.73 -0.14
CA TYR A 239 10.32 8.41 -0.10
C TYR A 239 9.52 9.38 -0.98
N PRO A 240 8.35 8.98 -1.51
CA PRO A 240 7.50 9.90 -2.25
C PRO A 240 7.14 11.13 -1.40
N ASN A 241 7.12 12.30 -2.03
CA ASN A 241 6.77 13.59 -1.39
C ASN A 241 7.71 14.01 -0.25
N THR A 242 8.99 13.67 -0.37
CA THR A 242 10.04 14.15 0.54
C THR A 242 11.01 15.03 -0.22
N GLN A 243 11.44 16.13 0.40
CA GLN A 243 12.49 16.99 -0.14
C GLN A 243 13.84 16.29 -0.09
N CYS A 244 14.09 15.51 0.96
CA CYS A 244 15.38 14.91 1.27
C CYS A 244 15.32 13.38 1.29
N GLU A 245 16.45 12.75 0.97
CA GLU A 245 16.66 11.33 1.29
C GLU A 245 16.82 11.16 2.79
N VAL A 246 16.27 10.07 3.31
CA VAL A 246 16.38 9.70 4.71
C VAL A 246 17.41 8.59 4.83
N GLU A 247 18.30 8.70 5.80
CA GLU A 247 19.22 7.63 6.16
C GLU A 247 18.58 6.73 7.21
N GLU A 248 18.33 5.48 6.83
CA GLU A 248 17.61 4.52 7.67
C GLU A 248 18.50 3.34 8.02
N ARG A 249 18.31 2.81 9.24
CA ARG A 249 19.02 1.63 9.72
C ARG A 249 18.13 0.40 9.73
N PHE A 250 18.71 -0.74 9.35
CA PHE A 250 18.07 -2.04 9.56
C PHE A 250 18.01 -2.42 11.05
N PRO A 251 17.11 -3.33 11.44
CA PRO A 251 17.05 -3.88 12.80
C PRO A 251 18.37 -4.46 13.32
N GLU A 252 18.77 -4.05 14.52
CA GLU A 252 20.02 -4.50 15.16
C GLU A 252 19.80 -5.36 16.41
N GLU A 253 18.77 -5.05 17.20
CA GLU A 253 18.54 -5.67 18.50
C GLU A 253 17.35 -6.64 18.45
N GLU A 254 17.56 -7.93 18.72
CA GLU A 254 16.50 -8.94 18.74
C GLU A 254 15.78 -8.97 20.11
N SER A 255 15.20 -7.84 20.49
CA SER A 255 14.39 -7.66 21.71
C SER A 255 13.13 -6.86 21.40
N PHE A 256 12.17 -6.87 22.31
CA PHE A 256 10.96 -6.06 22.17
C PHE A 256 11.28 -4.57 22.32
N GLU A 257 12.16 -4.23 23.26
CA GLU A 257 12.65 -2.87 23.50
C GLU A 257 13.40 -2.33 22.29
N GLY A 258 14.20 -3.17 21.63
CA GLY A 258 14.90 -2.85 20.39
C GLY A 258 13.94 -2.54 19.25
N TRP A 259 12.87 -3.32 19.11
CA TRP A 259 11.84 -3.08 18.11
C TRP A 259 11.07 -1.77 18.36
N GLU A 260 10.62 -1.50 19.59
CA GLU A 260 9.93 -0.25 19.92
C GLU A 260 10.84 0.97 19.69
N ARG A 261 12.12 0.90 20.09
CA ARG A 261 13.09 1.98 19.83
C ARG A 261 13.31 2.21 18.34
N TRP A 262 13.53 1.15 17.58
CA TRP A 262 13.69 1.21 16.13
C TRP A 262 12.44 1.83 15.50
N LEU A 263 11.23 1.43 15.89
CA LEU A 263 10.00 2.04 15.39
C LEU A 263 9.91 3.54 15.74
N ALA A 264 10.20 3.91 16.99
CA ALA A 264 10.15 5.28 17.48
C ALA A 264 11.12 6.22 16.76
N GLU A 265 12.36 5.78 16.51
CA GLU A 265 13.34 6.52 15.71
C GLU A 265 12.80 6.88 14.31
N GLY A 266 11.90 6.05 13.76
CA GLY A 266 11.31 6.34 12.45
C GLY A 266 10.37 7.54 12.44
N MET A 267 9.83 7.92 13.60
CA MET A 267 9.05 9.15 13.74
C MET A 267 9.92 10.39 13.51
N ASN A 268 11.16 10.37 14.01
CA ASN A 268 12.09 11.50 13.85
C ASN A 268 12.47 11.70 12.37
N MET A 269 12.54 10.61 11.62
CA MET A 269 12.88 10.61 10.19
C MET A 269 11.85 11.34 9.32
N ILE A 270 10.57 11.37 9.72
CA ILE A 270 9.53 12.11 8.98
C ILE A 270 9.86 13.60 8.94
N SER A 271 10.31 14.16 10.07
CA SER A 271 10.72 15.56 10.18
C SER A 271 11.97 15.85 9.35
N GLU A 272 12.96 14.95 9.38
CA GLU A 272 14.22 15.08 8.63
C GLU A 272 14.03 15.03 7.11
N ALA A 273 13.04 14.28 6.64
CA ALA A 273 12.75 14.13 5.22
C ALA A 273 12.24 15.42 4.54
N GLY A 274 11.87 16.45 5.31
CA GLY A 274 11.32 17.70 4.79
C GLY A 274 10.06 17.43 3.96
N PHE A 275 9.07 16.78 4.56
CA PHE A 275 7.84 16.43 3.86
C PHE A 275 7.14 17.70 3.34
N THR A 276 6.94 17.81 2.02
CA THR A 276 6.18 18.90 1.43
C THR A 276 4.71 18.52 1.31
N GLU A 277 3.87 19.28 1.99
CA GLU A 277 2.47 19.44 1.58
C GLU A 277 2.37 20.37 0.38
N GLU A 278 3.08 20.07 -0.71
CA GLU A 278 2.78 20.72 -1.98
C GLU A 278 1.50 20.08 -2.54
N TRP A 279 0.37 20.65 -2.13
CA TRP A 279 -0.66 20.96 -3.10
C TRP A 279 -0.08 22.08 -3.95
N ASP A 280 0.40 21.75 -5.15
CA ASP A 280 0.72 22.76 -6.17
C ASP A 280 -0.56 23.56 -6.44
N SER A 281 -0.69 24.66 -5.72
CA SER A 281 -1.62 25.76 -5.97
C SER A 281 -1.01 26.73 -6.99
N THR A 282 -0.18 26.19 -7.88
CA THR A 282 0.57 26.89 -8.92
C THR A 282 0.00 26.58 -10.29
N PHE A 283 -1.29 26.89 -10.45
CA PHE A 283 -1.84 27.27 -11.75
C PHE A 283 -2.82 28.43 -11.52
N GLU A 284 -2.26 29.64 -11.52
CA GLU A 284 -2.99 30.85 -11.94
C GLU A 284 -3.46 30.72 -13.40
#